data_AF-A0A846SRS5-F1
#
_entry.id   AF-A0A846SRS5-F1
#
_cell.length_a   1.000
_cell.length_b   1.000
_cell.length_c   1.000
_cell.angle_alpha   90.00
_cell.angle_beta   90.00
_cell.angle_gamma   90.00
#
_symmetry.space_group_name_H-M   'P 1'
#
loop_
_entity.id
_entity.type
_entity.pdbx_description
1 polymer ?
#
loop_
_entity_poly.entity_id
_entity_poly.type
_entity_poly.pdbx_seq_one_letter_code
_entity_poly.pdbx_strand_id
1 'polypeptide(L)'
;MPNRNLFWERLMQNLRRAKRARQQVAVLWIDLDGFKSVNDHWGHAAGDELLIKVACRLNSRMRDTDTVARMGGDEFAVILPDMTEIEKAEQVTAELAALLTQPFTLKCGVSYITASIGIALYPLHTEDAGTLVRYADLAMYAAKRAGKNQVAIWQPDMAQFTELRSKDGLVDDAS
;
A
#
# COMPACT_ATOMS: atom_id res chain seq x y z
N MET A 1 8.15 -3.07 -12.71
CA MET A 1 7.49 -3.27 -11.40
C MET A 1 6.40 -4.32 -11.56
N PRO A 2 6.23 -5.26 -10.61
CA PRO A 2 5.08 -6.15 -10.58
C PRO A 2 3.75 -5.43 -10.79
N ASN A 3 2.89 -6.01 -11.62
CA ASN A 3 1.52 -5.56 -11.82
C ASN A 3 0.57 -6.35 -10.89
N ARG A 4 -0.70 -5.95 -10.86
CA ARG A 4 -1.75 -6.59 -10.07
C ARG A 4 -1.80 -8.12 -10.20
N ASN A 5 -1.57 -8.68 -11.39
CA ASN A 5 -1.59 -10.13 -11.60
C ASN A 5 -0.41 -10.81 -10.89
N LEU A 6 0.80 -10.27 -11.04
CA LEU A 6 1.98 -10.81 -10.38
C LEU A 6 1.89 -10.67 -8.85
N PHE A 7 1.27 -9.59 -8.35
CA PHE A 7 0.98 -9.45 -6.92
C PHE A 7 0.14 -10.62 -6.39
N TRP A 8 -0.98 -10.93 -7.04
CA TRP A 8 -1.86 -12.03 -6.62
C TRP A 8 -1.18 -13.39 -6.68
N GLU A 9 -0.40 -13.63 -7.74
CA GLU A 9 0.38 -14.86 -7.85
C GLU A 9 1.37 -15.01 -6.68
N ARG A 10 2.13 -13.94 -6.39
CA ARG A 10 3.09 -13.92 -5.28
C ARG A 10 2.40 -14.05 -3.93
N LEU A 11 1.25 -13.41 -3.72
CA LEU A 11 0.50 -13.52 -2.48
C LEU A 11 0.05 -14.97 -2.26
N MET A 12 -0.58 -15.59 -3.25
CA MET A 12 -1.04 -16.97 -3.15
C MET A 12 0.11 -17.94 -2.90
N GLN A 13 1.27 -17.73 -3.53
CA GLN A 13 2.48 -18.53 -3.28
C GLN A 13 2.96 -18.37 -1.83
N ASN A 14 3.07 -17.13 -1.33
CA ASN A 14 3.54 -16.85 0.02
C ASN A 14 2.58 -17.38 1.10
N LEU A 15 1.26 -17.23 0.92
CA LEU A 15 0.27 -17.78 1.87
C LEU A 15 0.34 -19.30 1.97
N ARG A 16 0.51 -20.00 0.85
CA ARG A 16 0.70 -21.48 0.86
C ARG A 16 1.99 -21.88 1.58
N ARG A 17 3.07 -21.11 1.43
CA ARG A 17 4.34 -21.33 2.14
C ARG A 17 4.17 -21.10 3.64
N ALA A 18 3.60 -19.95 4.01
CA ALA A 18 3.36 -19.53 5.38
C ALA A 18 2.47 -20.53 6.14
N LYS A 19 1.42 -21.06 5.49
CA LYS A 19 0.56 -22.10 6.07
C LYS A 19 1.33 -23.36 6.48
N ARG A 20 2.28 -23.81 5.63
CA ARG A 20 3.12 -24.98 5.94
C ARG A 20 4.17 -24.69 7.00
N ALA A 21 4.75 -23.49 6.98
CA ALA A 21 5.79 -23.07 7.92
C ALA A 21 5.25 -22.53 9.25
N ARG A 22 3.91 -22.40 9.40
CA ARG A 22 3.24 -21.71 10.52
C ARG A 22 3.78 -20.29 10.74
N GLN A 23 3.99 -19.57 9.64
CA GLN A 23 4.47 -18.19 9.64
C GLN A 23 3.34 -17.23 9.25
N GLN A 24 3.56 -15.93 9.48
CA GLN A 24 2.64 -14.88 9.09
C GLN A 24 3.07 -14.23 7.77
N VAL A 25 2.11 -13.59 7.10
CA VAL A 25 2.34 -12.73 5.94
C VAL A 25 1.59 -11.42 6.18
N ALA A 26 2.28 -10.30 6.03
CA ALA A 26 1.63 -8.99 6.03
C ALA A 26 1.38 -8.53 4.58
N VAL A 27 0.20 -7.97 4.35
CA VAL A 27 -0.14 -7.21 3.14
C VAL A 27 -0.31 -5.76 3.53
N LEU A 28 0.42 -4.88 2.85
CA LEU A 28 0.29 -3.44 2.99
C LEU A 28 -0.40 -2.91 1.72
N TRP A 29 -1.34 -2.00 1.91
CA TRP A 29 -1.98 -1.24 0.84
C TRP A 29 -1.66 0.24 1.02
N ILE A 30 -1.14 0.88 -0.02
CA ILE A 30 -0.54 2.21 0.02
C ILE A 30 -1.23 3.09 -1.02
N ASP A 31 -1.70 4.26 -0.61
CA ASP A 31 -2.28 5.30 -1.45
C ASP A 31 -1.48 6.60 -1.26
N LEU A 32 -1.12 7.28 -2.36
CA LEU A 32 -0.27 8.48 -2.31
C LEU A 32 -1.12 9.74 -2.11
N ASP A 33 -1.00 10.31 -0.92
CA ASP A 33 -1.66 11.56 -0.59
C ASP A 33 -1.07 12.73 -1.40
N GLY A 34 -1.93 13.43 -2.13
CA GLY A 34 -1.54 14.62 -2.90
C GLY A 34 -1.06 14.32 -4.32
N PHE A 35 -1.12 13.06 -4.77
CA PHE A 35 -0.73 12.70 -6.15
C PHE A 35 -1.52 13.47 -7.22
N LYS A 36 -2.85 13.58 -7.08
CA LYS A 36 -3.68 14.37 -7.99
C LYS A 36 -3.22 15.82 -8.10
N SER A 37 -2.84 16.44 -6.98
CA SER A 37 -2.31 17.80 -6.98
C SER A 37 -1.01 17.90 -7.79
N VAL A 38 -0.14 16.89 -7.78
CA VAL A 38 1.07 16.91 -8.62
C VAL A 38 0.70 16.90 -10.11
N ASN A 39 -0.27 16.07 -10.51
CA ASN A 39 -0.77 16.05 -11.89
C ASN A 39 -1.40 17.39 -12.28
N ASP A 40 -2.22 17.97 -11.42
CA ASP A 40 -2.92 19.22 -11.72
C ASP A 40 -1.94 20.40 -11.84
N HIS A 41 -0.87 20.43 -11.04
CA HIS A 41 0.11 21.52 -11.05
C HIS A 41 1.16 21.38 -12.16
N TRP A 42 1.65 20.17 -12.44
CA TRP A 42 2.80 19.94 -13.32
C TRP A 42 2.54 18.98 -14.50
N GLY A 43 1.32 18.49 -14.63
CA GLY A 43 0.90 17.59 -15.69
C GLY A 43 1.23 16.12 -15.43
N HIS A 44 0.58 15.23 -16.19
CA HIS A 44 0.71 13.77 -16.03
C HIS A 44 2.15 13.25 -16.19
N ALA A 45 2.98 13.91 -16.98
CA ALA A 45 4.39 13.52 -17.12
C ALA A 45 5.16 13.63 -15.79
N ALA A 46 4.84 14.62 -14.95
CA ALA A 46 5.40 14.75 -13.61
C ALA A 46 4.84 13.68 -12.66
N GLY A 47 3.56 13.34 -12.78
CA GLY A 47 2.94 12.23 -12.07
C GLY A 47 3.59 10.88 -12.38
N ASP A 48 3.83 10.59 -13.66
CA ASP A 48 4.51 9.36 -14.08
C ASP A 48 5.94 9.28 -13.53
N GLU A 49 6.67 10.40 -13.57
CA GLU A 49 8.00 10.48 -12.96
C GLU A 49 7.95 10.24 -11.44
N LEU A 50 6.96 10.83 -10.75
CA LEU A 50 6.75 10.64 -9.33
C LEU A 50 6.46 9.17 -8.99
N LEU A 51 5.58 8.50 -9.74
CA LEU A 51 5.25 7.09 -9.56
C LEU A 51 6.48 6.18 -9.73
N ILE A 52 7.32 6.47 -10.71
CA ILE A 52 8.60 5.75 -10.90
C ILE A 52 9.51 5.95 -9.67
N LYS A 53 9.64 7.19 -9.17
CA LYS A 53 10.49 7.46 -8.00
C LYS A 53 9.94 6.84 -6.72
N VAL A 54 8.62 6.84 -6.53
CA VAL A 54 7.95 6.14 -5.42
C VAL A 54 8.26 4.65 -5.50
N ALA A 55 8.09 4.03 -6.67
CA ALA A 55 8.44 2.64 -6.89
C ALA A 55 9.90 2.33 -6.52
N CYS A 56 10.85 3.15 -6.99
CA CYS A 56 12.27 2.98 -6.64
C CYS A 56 12.51 3.12 -5.14
N ARG A 57 11.88 4.11 -4.50
CA ARG A 57 12.03 4.40 -3.08
C ARG A 57 11.45 3.29 -2.20
N LEU A 58 10.27 2.76 -2.53
CA LEU A 58 9.71 1.59 -1.86
C LEU A 58 10.64 0.38 -1.99
N ASN A 59 11.08 0.05 -3.21
CA ASN A 59 11.98 -1.10 -3.44
C ASN A 59 13.32 -0.97 -2.71
N SER A 60 13.84 0.24 -2.49
CA SER A 60 15.10 0.44 -1.76
C SER A 60 15.08 0.00 -0.29
N ARG A 61 13.89 -0.22 0.29
CA ARG A 61 13.69 -0.72 1.66
C ARG A 61 13.24 -2.17 1.71
N MET A 62 12.93 -2.77 0.58
CA MET A 62 12.44 -4.14 0.52
C MET A 62 13.60 -5.13 0.49
N ARG A 63 13.40 -6.28 1.15
CA ARG A 63 14.26 -7.45 0.98
C ARG A 63 13.88 -8.17 -0.32
N ASP A 64 14.76 -9.04 -0.81
CA ASP A 64 14.50 -9.83 -2.02
C ASP A 64 13.25 -10.72 -1.94
N THR A 65 12.83 -11.07 -0.72
CA THR A 65 11.61 -11.84 -0.47
C THR A 65 10.34 -11.00 -0.48
N ASP A 66 10.46 -9.70 -0.22
CA ASP A 66 9.34 -8.78 -0.18
C ASP A 66 8.92 -8.46 -1.63
N THR A 67 7.66 -8.06 -1.85
CA THR A 67 7.15 -7.76 -3.19
C THR A 67 6.44 -6.43 -3.19
N VAL A 68 6.86 -5.49 -4.04
CA VAL A 68 6.13 -4.23 -4.32
C VAL A 68 5.41 -4.36 -5.65
N ALA A 69 4.14 -3.98 -5.71
CA ALA A 69 3.34 -3.96 -6.93
C ALA A 69 2.59 -2.64 -7.08
N ARG A 70 2.39 -2.19 -8.33
CA ARG A 70 1.39 -1.15 -8.65
C ARG A 70 0.04 -1.81 -8.81
N MET A 71 -0.98 -1.25 -8.16
CA MET A 71 -2.34 -1.76 -8.27
C MET A 71 -3.15 -1.00 -9.32
N GLY A 72 -2.85 0.28 -9.51
CA GLY A 72 -3.49 1.18 -10.47
C GLY A 72 -3.34 2.63 -9.98
N GLY A 73 -3.48 3.64 -10.84
CA GLY A 73 -3.39 5.04 -10.42
C GLY A 73 -2.13 5.33 -9.59
N ASP A 74 -2.34 5.78 -8.36
CA ASP A 74 -1.36 6.05 -7.32
C ASP A 74 -1.33 4.99 -6.20
N GLU A 75 -1.97 3.85 -6.41
CA GLU A 75 -2.02 2.77 -5.44
C GLU A 75 -0.89 1.75 -5.62
N PHE A 76 -0.30 1.36 -4.50
CA PHE A 76 0.72 0.34 -4.39
C PHE A 76 0.34 -0.71 -3.35
N ALA A 77 0.81 -1.94 -3.55
CA ALA A 77 0.68 -2.99 -2.56
C ALA A 77 2.05 -3.60 -2.26
N VAL A 78 2.27 -3.98 -0.99
CA VAL A 78 3.49 -4.67 -0.56
C VAL A 78 3.13 -5.98 0.14
N ILE A 79 3.88 -7.04 -0.18
CA ILE A 79 3.81 -8.34 0.50
C ILE A 79 5.08 -8.49 1.34
N LEU A 80 4.93 -8.67 2.65
CA LEU A 80 6.01 -9.00 3.58
C LEU A 80 5.81 -10.44 4.07
N PRO A 81 6.49 -11.43 3.47
CA PRO A 81 6.38 -12.81 3.90
C PRO A 81 7.26 -13.11 5.13
N ASP A 82 7.05 -14.29 5.70
CA ASP A 82 7.85 -14.87 6.79
C ASP A 82 7.94 -13.94 8.01
N MET A 83 6.82 -13.31 8.35
CA MET A 83 6.68 -12.49 9.56
C MET A 83 6.54 -13.40 10.78
N THR A 84 7.30 -13.09 11.83
CA THR A 84 7.25 -13.77 13.13
C THR A 84 6.57 -12.91 14.20
N GLU A 85 6.56 -11.59 14.01
CA GLU A 85 6.12 -10.57 14.96
C GLU A 85 5.38 -9.47 14.19
N ILE A 86 4.29 -8.96 14.78
CA ILE A 86 3.45 -7.91 14.19
C ILE A 86 4.19 -6.59 14.17
N GLU A 87 4.96 -6.35 15.22
CA GLU A 87 5.77 -5.17 15.48
C GLU A 87 6.76 -4.92 14.32
N LYS A 88 7.23 -5.99 13.66
CA LYS A 88 8.10 -5.88 12.50
C LYS A 88 7.37 -5.34 11.28
N ALA A 89 6.12 -5.75 11.05
CA ALA A 89 5.31 -5.23 9.97
C ALA A 89 4.95 -3.76 10.22
N GLU A 90 4.64 -3.40 11.47
CA GLU A 90 4.44 -2.01 11.88
C GLU A 90 5.68 -1.15 11.65
N GLN A 91 6.85 -1.62 12.10
CA GLN A 91 8.11 -0.91 11.93
C GLN A 91 8.42 -0.66 10.46
N VAL A 92 8.35 -1.70 9.61
CA VAL A 92 8.57 -1.55 8.16
C VAL A 92 7.58 -0.55 7.58
N THR A 93 6.32 -0.59 7.99
CA THR A 93 5.30 0.32 7.47
C THR A 93 5.55 1.78 7.91
N ALA A 94 5.93 2.00 9.16
CA ALA A 94 6.30 3.33 9.67
C ALA A 94 7.53 3.88 8.95
N GLU A 95 8.54 3.05 8.69
CA GLU A 95 9.72 3.42 7.91
C GLU A 95 9.35 3.79 6.47
N LEU A 96 8.43 3.06 5.83
CA LEU A 96 7.93 3.40 4.50
C LEU A 96 7.16 4.72 4.49
N ALA A 97 6.27 4.95 5.45
CA ALA A 97 5.54 6.21 5.56
C ALA A 97 6.51 7.39 5.72
N ALA A 98 7.46 7.30 6.65
CA ALA A 98 8.49 8.33 6.85
C ALA A 98 9.41 8.53 5.64
N LEU A 99 9.66 7.47 4.86
CA LEU A 99 10.44 7.54 3.65
C LEU A 99 9.69 8.28 2.53
N LEU A 100 8.38 8.11 2.43
CA LEU A 100 7.55 8.77 1.41
C LEU A 100 7.35 10.26 1.69
N THR A 101 7.53 10.74 2.93
CA THR A 101 7.48 12.19 3.24
C THR A 101 8.72 12.96 2.75
N GLN A 102 9.80 12.25 2.39
CA GLN A 102 11.01 12.89 1.86
C GLN A 102 10.72 13.56 0.50
N PRO A 103 11.35 14.70 0.18
CA PRO A 103 11.11 15.41 -1.07
C PRO A 103 11.39 14.54 -2.30
N PHE A 104 10.59 14.71 -3.35
CA PHE A 104 10.80 14.08 -4.65
C PHE A 104 11.28 15.12 -5.65
N THR A 105 12.57 15.06 -6.00
CA THR A 105 13.11 15.88 -7.09
C THR A 105 12.63 15.33 -8.43
N LEU A 106 11.72 16.05 -9.07
CA LEU A 106 11.22 15.81 -10.42
C LEU A 106 11.91 16.76 -11.41
N LYS A 107 11.78 16.51 -12.72
CA LYS A 107 12.31 17.43 -13.74
C LYS A 107 11.72 18.85 -13.65
N CYS A 108 10.47 18.96 -13.22
CA CYS A 108 9.72 20.21 -13.12
C CYS A 108 9.87 20.94 -11.78
N GLY A 109 10.48 20.31 -10.77
CA GLY A 109 10.59 20.89 -9.43
C GLY A 109 10.65 19.84 -8.32
N VAL A 110 10.46 20.28 -7.08
CA VAL A 110 10.47 19.39 -5.89
C VAL A 110 9.05 19.19 -5.39
N SER A 111 8.56 17.96 -5.47
CA SER A 111 7.25 17.58 -4.93
C SER A 111 7.35 17.11 -3.48
N TYR A 112 6.29 17.35 -2.72
CA TYR A 112 6.06 16.80 -1.40
C TYR A 112 4.74 16.04 -1.41
N ILE A 113 4.80 14.74 -1.15
CA ILE A 113 3.63 13.89 -0.98
C ILE A 113 3.76 13.14 0.34
N THR A 114 2.66 12.58 0.81
CA THR A 114 2.66 11.60 1.89
C THR A 114 1.97 10.33 1.42
N ALA A 115 1.77 9.37 2.31
CA ALA A 115 0.97 8.20 1.98
C ALA A 115 0.11 7.76 3.15
N SER A 116 -1.06 7.24 2.80
CA SER A 116 -1.93 6.53 3.72
C SER A 116 -1.70 5.04 3.53
N ILE A 117 -1.39 4.31 4.60
CA ILE A 117 -1.01 2.90 4.53
C ILE A 117 -1.88 2.04 5.45
N GLY A 118 -2.45 0.99 4.88
CA GLY A 118 -3.22 -0.02 5.59
C GLY A 118 -2.49 -1.34 5.67
N ILE A 119 -2.61 -2.05 6.79
CA ILE A 119 -1.93 -3.33 7.03
C ILE A 119 -2.96 -4.41 7.37
N ALA A 120 -2.84 -5.58 6.76
CA ALA A 120 -3.55 -6.78 7.20
C ALA A 120 -2.62 -8.01 7.28
N LEU A 121 -2.91 -8.91 8.22
CA LEU A 121 -2.03 -10.00 8.61
C LEU A 121 -2.71 -11.36 8.42
N TYR A 122 -2.03 -12.25 7.71
CA TYR A 122 -2.36 -13.67 7.67
C TYR A 122 -1.58 -14.43 8.75
N PRO A 123 -2.17 -15.42 9.44
CA PRO A 123 -3.60 -15.77 9.43
C PRO A 123 -4.42 -14.96 10.45
N LEU A 124 -3.80 -14.01 11.15
CA LEU A 124 -4.39 -13.31 12.30
C LEU A 124 -5.75 -12.66 12.01
N HIS A 125 -5.85 -11.93 10.89
CA HIS A 125 -7.09 -11.24 10.50
C HIS A 125 -7.99 -12.13 9.64
N THR A 126 -7.39 -12.96 8.80
CA THR A 126 -8.10 -13.88 7.90
C THR A 126 -7.16 -14.90 7.27
N GLU A 127 -7.69 -16.07 6.91
CA GLU A 127 -6.99 -17.07 6.10
C GLU A 127 -7.23 -16.91 4.59
N ASP A 128 -8.17 -16.07 4.18
CA ASP A 128 -8.54 -15.86 2.77
C ASP A 128 -7.75 -14.71 2.15
N ALA A 129 -7.09 -14.98 1.02
CA ALA A 129 -6.25 -14.00 0.33
C ALA A 129 -7.03 -12.77 -0.16
N GLY A 130 -8.25 -13.00 -0.68
CA GLY A 130 -9.14 -11.93 -1.14
C GLY A 130 -9.51 -10.98 -0.01
N THR A 131 -9.94 -11.56 1.10
CA THR A 131 -10.31 -10.85 2.32
C THR A 131 -9.13 -10.14 2.95
N LEU A 132 -7.92 -10.73 2.90
CA LEU A 132 -6.70 -10.12 3.43
C LEU A 132 -6.37 -8.80 2.72
N VAL A 133 -6.42 -8.82 1.39
CA VAL A 133 -6.19 -7.62 0.57
C VAL A 133 -7.29 -6.58 0.82
N ARG A 134 -8.55 -7.01 0.90
CA ARG A 134 -9.67 -6.10 1.24
C ARG A 134 -9.47 -5.46 2.61
N TYR A 135 -8.99 -6.19 3.60
CA TYR A 135 -8.73 -5.66 4.93
C TYR A 135 -7.59 -4.65 4.95
N ALA A 136 -6.53 -4.88 4.17
CA ALA A 136 -5.45 -3.90 4.01
C ALA A 136 -5.96 -2.61 3.33
N ASP A 137 -6.78 -2.73 2.29
CA ASP A 137 -7.40 -1.57 1.61
C ASP A 137 -8.34 -0.78 2.55
N LEU A 138 -9.20 -1.46 3.33
CA LEU A 138 -10.08 -0.78 4.29
C LEU A 138 -9.29 -0.08 5.41
N ALA A 139 -8.21 -0.69 5.88
CA ALA A 139 -7.32 -0.06 6.85
C ALA A 139 -6.65 1.19 6.26
N MET A 140 -6.19 1.12 5.01
CA MET A 140 -5.61 2.26 4.30
C MET A 140 -6.62 3.40 4.18
N TYR A 141 -7.85 3.07 3.82
CA TYR A 141 -8.92 4.05 3.73
C TYR A 141 -9.25 4.69 5.09
N ALA A 142 -9.25 3.91 6.17
CA ALA A 142 -9.39 4.42 7.52
C ALA A 142 -8.26 5.41 7.88
N ALA A 143 -7.00 5.08 7.54
CA ALA A 143 -5.85 5.97 7.70
C ALA A 143 -6.01 7.27 6.89
N LYS A 144 -6.46 7.19 5.64
CA LYS A 144 -6.72 8.35 4.78
C LYS A 144 -7.76 9.28 5.39
N ARG A 145 -8.85 8.71 5.94
CA ARG A 145 -9.91 9.46 6.62
C ARG A 145 -9.50 10.03 7.98
N ALA A 146 -8.54 9.42 8.67
CA ALA A 146 -8.02 9.90 9.93
C ALA A 146 -7.09 11.13 9.79
N GLY A 147 -6.84 11.60 8.57
CA GLY A 147 -6.10 12.84 8.33
C GLY A 147 -4.95 12.73 7.34
N LYS A 148 -4.82 11.61 6.59
CA LYS A 148 -3.70 11.33 5.65
C LYS A 148 -2.34 11.24 6.35
N ASN A 149 -1.32 10.73 5.65
CA ASN A 149 0.00 10.49 6.26
C ASN A 149 -0.07 9.61 7.52
N GLN A 150 -0.94 8.59 7.49
CA GLN A 150 -1.20 7.70 8.62
C GLN A 150 -0.98 6.25 8.23
N VAL A 151 -0.71 5.43 9.25
CA VAL A 151 -0.67 3.99 9.16
C VAL A 151 -1.80 3.42 10.01
N ALA A 152 -2.52 2.44 9.48
CA ALA A 152 -3.57 1.73 10.21
C ALA A 152 -3.44 0.23 10.00
N ILE A 153 -3.53 -0.53 11.10
CA ILE A 153 -3.74 -1.98 11.05
C ILE A 153 -5.23 -2.23 11.00
N TRP A 154 -5.64 -3.19 10.18
CA TRP A 154 -7.03 -3.61 10.12
C TRP A 154 -7.57 -3.99 11.50
N GLN A 155 -8.73 -3.45 11.83
CA GLN A 155 -9.53 -3.81 12.99
C GLN A 155 -10.97 -4.09 12.56
N PRO A 156 -11.73 -4.94 13.29
CA PRO A 156 -13.09 -5.32 12.89
C PRO A 156 -14.07 -4.14 12.73
N ASP A 157 -13.91 -3.08 13.51
CA ASP A 157 -14.72 -1.86 13.44
C ASP A 157 -14.55 -1.10 12.12
N MET A 158 -13.40 -1.26 11.44
CA MET A 158 -13.15 -0.69 10.11
C MET A 158 -14.02 -1.31 9.01
N ALA A 159 -14.71 -2.43 9.27
CA ALA A 159 -15.65 -3.01 8.31
C ALA A 159 -16.74 -2.03 7.87
N GLN A 160 -17.08 -1.04 8.71
CA GLN A 160 -18.02 0.03 8.39
C GLN A 160 -17.60 0.89 7.19
N PHE A 161 -16.31 0.91 6.83
CA PHE A 161 -15.79 1.70 5.71
C PHE A 161 -16.00 1.04 4.35
N THR A 162 -16.50 -0.19 4.29
CA THR A 162 -16.69 -0.95 3.04
C THR A 162 -17.56 -0.22 2.01
N GLU A 163 -18.69 0.33 2.45
CA GLU A 163 -19.60 1.06 1.56
C GLU A 163 -19.03 2.41 1.12
N LEU A 164 -18.27 3.06 2.01
CA LEU A 164 -17.66 4.36 1.74
C LEU A 164 -16.53 4.25 0.72
N ARG A 165 -15.65 3.25 0.90
CA ARG A 165 -14.57 2.96 -0.04
C ARG A 165 -15.09 2.65 -1.44
N SER A 166 -16.18 1.89 -1.53
CA SER A 166 -16.84 1.55 -2.80
C SER A 166 -17.38 2.79 -3.53
N LYS A 167 -17.90 3.78 -2.80
CA LYS A 167 -18.43 5.02 -3.37
C LYS A 167 -17.33 5.96 -3.85
N ASP A 168 -16.25 6.09 -3.08
CA ASP A 168 -15.12 6.96 -3.45
C ASP A 168 -14.34 6.41 -4.65
N GLY A 169 -14.19 5.09 -4.76
CA GLY A 169 -13.56 4.43 -5.91
C GLY A 169 -14.32 4.57 -7.24
N LEU A 170 -15.60 4.98 -7.22
CA LEU A 170 -16.39 5.26 -8.43
C LEU A 170 -16.19 6.70 -8.95
N VAL A 171 -15.57 7.59 -8.16
CA VAL A 171 -15.41 9.00 -8.51
C VAL A 171 -14.13 9.25 -9.32
N ASP A 172 -13.10 8.42 -9.17
CA ASP A 172 -11.79 8.62 -9.83
C ASP A 172 -11.72 8.09 -11.28
N ASP A 173 -12.75 7.38 -11.78
CA ASP A 173 -12.82 6.88 -13.18
C ASP A 173 -13.56 7.85 -14.14
N ALA A 174 -13.97 9.02 -13.65
CA ALA A 174 -14.64 10.07 -14.43
C ALA A 174 -13.85 11.38 -14.39
N SER A 175 -12.67 11.41 -15.03
CA SER A 175 -11.94 12.64 -15.35
C SER A 175 -11.10 12.46 -16.61
#